data_AF-A0A352CD23-F1
#
_entry.id   AF-A0A352CD23-F1
#
_cell.length_a   1.000
_cell.length_b   1.000
_cell.length_c   1.000
_cell.angle_alpha   90.00
_cell.angle_beta   90.00
_cell.angle_gamma   90.00
#
_symmetry.space_group_name_H-M   'P 1'
#
loop_
_entity.id
_entity.type
_entity.pdbx_description
1 polymer ?
#
loop_
_entity_poly.entity_id
_entity_poly.type
_entity_poly.pdbx_seq_one_letter_code
_entity_poly.pdbx_strand_id
1 'polypeptide(L)' 'GEIGDLARLLNPETVEIHPVGETAAARLKALLDGHATATAAPRVKALLAEWPQSIARFAHVTAKEAAAKAALAGKAA' A
#
# COMPACT_ATOMS: atom_id res chain seq x y z
N GLY A 1 -12.45 13.38 -1.75
CA GLY A 1 -12.58 11.99 -2.21
C GLY A 1 -11.39 11.19 -1.73
N GLU A 2 -11.54 9.88 -1.50
CA GLU A 2 -10.68 8.99 -0.67
C GLU A 2 -9.17 8.89 -0.98
N ILE A 3 -8.59 9.76 -1.83
CA ILE A 3 -7.13 9.82 -2.11
C ILE A 3 -6.61 11.25 -2.09
N GLY A 4 -7.43 12.24 -2.48
CA GLY A 4 -6.97 13.62 -2.71
C GLY A 4 -6.39 14.31 -1.48
N ASP A 5 -6.69 13.84 -0.27
CA ASP A 5 -6.19 14.40 0.98
C ASP A 5 -5.05 13.59 1.62
N LEU A 6 -4.66 12.41 1.09
CA LEU A 6 -3.70 11.54 1.79
C LEU A 6 -2.36 12.24 2.02
N ALA A 7 -1.86 12.98 1.02
CA ALA A 7 -0.62 13.76 1.14
C ALA A 7 -0.72 14.89 2.19
N ARG A 8 -1.92 15.40 2.46
CA ARG A 8 -2.16 16.45 3.46
C ARG A 8 -2.24 15.89 4.88
N LEU A 9 -2.60 14.61 5.02
CA LEU A 9 -2.81 13.95 6.32
C LEU A 9 -1.56 13.22 6.83
N LEU A 10 -0.57 13.00 5.97
CA LEU A 10 0.67 12.31 6.33
C LEU A 10 1.75 13.31 6.76
N ASN A 11 2.68 12.84 7.59
CA ASN A 11 3.86 13.62 7.96
C ASN A 11 4.94 13.49 6.86
N PRO A 12 5.15 14.53 6.01
CA PRO A 12 6.07 14.43 4.88
C PRO A 12 7.54 14.30 5.32
N GLU A 13 7.88 14.64 6.57
CA GLU A 13 9.25 14.53 7.08
C GLU A 13 9.67 13.09 7.31
N THR A 14 8.72 12.19 7.59
CA THR A 14 9.03 10.81 8.03
C THR A 14 8.67 9.74 7.01
N VAL A 15 7.77 10.04 6.07
CA VAL A 15 7.30 9.07 5.08
C VAL A 15 7.38 9.58 3.65
N GLU A 16 7.41 8.64 2.72
CA GLU A 16 7.22 8.86 1.29
C GLU A 16 5.98 8.12 0.81
N ILE A 17 5.36 8.65 -0.24
CA ILE A 17 4.14 8.10 -0.83
C ILE A 17 4.43 7.79 -2.29
N HIS A 18 4.22 6.54 -2.68
CA HIS A 18 4.49 6.03 -4.02
C HIS A 18 3.26 5.29 -4.57
N PRO A 19 3.11 5.19 -5.90
CA PRO A 19 2.18 4.24 -6.50
C PRO A 19 2.48 2.81 -6.03
N VAL A 20 1.44 1.98 -5.94
CA VAL A 20 1.61 0.58 -5.54
C VAL A 20 2.19 -0.22 -6.71
N GLY A 21 3.46 -0.62 -6.59
CA GLY A 21 4.12 -1.52 -7.53
C GLY A 21 3.65 -2.98 -7.41
N GLU A 22 4.00 -3.82 -8.38
CA GLU A 22 3.46 -5.18 -8.54
C GLU A 22 3.65 -6.08 -7.30
N THR A 23 4.84 -6.10 -6.71
CA THR A 23 5.11 -6.92 -5.51
C THR A 23 4.25 -6.49 -4.32
N ALA A 24 4.12 -5.18 -4.11
CA ALA A 24 3.28 -4.62 -3.06
C ALA A 24 1.78 -4.86 -3.35
N ALA A 25 1.36 -4.78 -4.62
CA ALA A 25 0.01 -5.08 -5.05
C ALA A 25 -0.36 -6.54 -4.76
N ALA A 26 0.51 -7.49 -5.10
CA ALA A 26 0.30 -8.91 -4.84
C ALA A 26 0.16 -9.18 -3.33
N ARG A 27 1.05 -8.59 -2.51
CA ARG A 27 0.98 -8.70 -1.05
C ARG A 27 -0.30 -8.09 -0.48
N LEU A 28 -0.69 -6.90 -0.95
CA LEU A 28 -1.92 -6.25 -0.52
C LEU A 28 -3.15 -7.08 -0.89
N LYS A 29 -3.20 -7.63 -2.10
CA LYS A 29 -4.30 -8.48 -2.55
C LYS A 29 -4.45 -9.72 -1.65
N ALA A 30 -3.34 -10.37 -1.27
CA ALA A 30 -3.36 -11.52 -0.37
C ALA A 30 -3.88 -11.15 1.03
N LEU A 31 -3.50 -9.99 1.57
CA LEU A 31 -4.01 -9.49 2.86
C LEU A 31 -5.52 -9.22 2.81
N LEU A 32 -5.99 -8.60 1.74
CA LEU A 32 -7.42 -8.32 1.53
C LEU A 32 -8.22 -9.61 1.38
N ASP A 33 -7.69 -10.61 0.66
CA ASP A 33 -8.33 -11.92 0.50
C ASP A 33 -8.47 -12.65 1.84
N GLY A 34 -7.40 -12.68 2.65
CA GLY A 34 -7.44 -13.21 4.01
C GLY A 34 -8.45 -12.48 4.90
N HIS A 35 -8.51 -11.14 4.80
CA HIS A 35 -9.47 -10.34 5.55
C HIS A 35 -10.92 -10.61 5.12
N ALA A 36 -11.19 -10.70 3.81
CA ALA A 36 -12.52 -11.01 3.28
C ALA A 36 -13.01 -12.38 3.74
N THR A 37 -12.10 -13.36 3.80
CA THR A 37 -12.36 -14.70 4.34
C THR A 37 -12.73 -14.66 5.82
N ALA A 38 -11.96 -13.92 6.63
CA ALA A 38 -12.14 -13.87 8.07
C ALA A 38 -13.37 -13.06 8.52
N THR A 39 -13.77 -12.03 7.76
CA THR A 39 -14.76 -11.03 8.21
C THR A 39 -16.01 -10.94 7.35
N ALA A 40 -16.01 -11.59 6.18
CA ALA A 40 -17.04 -11.44 5.15
C ALA A 40 -17.31 -9.98 4.71
N ALA A 41 -16.38 -9.05 4.94
CA ALA A 41 -16.54 -7.62 4.68
C ALA A 41 -16.93 -7.33 3.22
N PRO A 42 -18.15 -6.83 2.94
CA PRO A 42 -18.64 -6.58 1.57
C PRO A 42 -17.76 -5.59 0.81
N ARG A 43 -17.20 -4.60 1.51
CA ARG A 43 -16.31 -3.59 0.93
C ARG A 43 -15.04 -4.22 0.36
N VAL A 44 -14.45 -5.19 1.04
CA VAL A 44 -13.23 -5.84 0.57
C VAL A 44 -13.51 -6.77 -0.61
N LYS A 45 -14.66 -7.46 -0.60
CA LYS A 45 -15.13 -8.22 -1.77
C LYS A 45 -15.27 -7.34 -3.01
N ALA A 46 -15.83 -6.13 -2.86
CA ALA A 46 -15.94 -5.17 -3.96
C ALA A 46 -14.57 -4.69 -4.46
N LEU A 47 -13.62 -4.42 -3.56
CA LEU A 47 -12.24 -4.05 -3.94
C LEU A 47 -11.53 -5.17 -4.71
N LEU A 48 -11.75 -6.43 -4.33
CA LEU A 48 -11.15 -7.59 -4.98
C LEU A 48 -11.80 -7.91 -6.34
N ALA A 49 -13.10 -7.66 -6.49
CA ALA A 49 -13.82 -7.86 -7.76
C ALA A 49 -13.33 -6.88 -8.84
N GLU A 50 -13.11 -5.62 -8.48
CA GLU A 50 -12.63 -4.56 -9.38
C GLU A 50 -11.15 -4.23 -9.10
N TRP A 51 -10.31 -5.27 -8.99
CA TRP A 51 -8.94 -5.11 -8.49
C TRP A 51 -8.08 -4.13 -9.30
N PRO A 52 -8.02 -4.18 -10.65
CA PRO A 52 -7.20 -3.25 -11.43
C PRO A 52 -7.55 -1.78 -11.21
N GLN A 53 -8.83 -1.46 -11.04
CA GLN A 53 -9.34 -0.11 -10.78
C GLN A 53 -9.15 0.27 -9.31
N SER A 54 -9.32 -0.70 -8.40
CA SER A 54 -9.20 -0.50 -6.96
C SER A 54 -7.75 -0.23 -6.56
N ILE A 55 -6.78 -0.97 -7.09
CA ILE A 55 -5.37 -0.82 -6.72
C ILE A 55 -4.80 0.55 -7.11
N ALA A 56 -5.27 1.12 -8.22
CA ALA A 56 -4.93 2.48 -8.63
C ALA A 56 -5.34 3.54 -7.60
N ARG A 57 -6.22 3.18 -6.65
CA ARG A 57 -6.67 4.05 -5.57
C ARG A 57 -5.86 3.92 -4.28
N PHE A 58 -4.96 2.95 -4.20
CA PHE A 58 -4.08 2.77 -3.06
C PHE A 58 -2.75 3.49 -3.27
N ALA A 59 -2.11 3.85 -2.17
CA ALA A 59 -0.76 4.35 -2.15
C ALA A 59 0.13 3.45 -1.28
N HIS A 60 1.36 3.25 -1.71
CA HIS A 60 2.39 2.59 -0.92
C HIS A 60 3.13 3.65 -0.10
N VAL A 61 2.97 3.58 1.22
CA VAL A 61 3.64 4.49 2.14
C VAL A 61 4.83 3.78 2.76
N THR A 62 6.01 4.40 2.66
CA THR A 62 7.26 3.86 3.21
C THR A 62 7.85 4.87 4.20
N ALA A 63 8.42 4.37 5.29
CA ALA A 63 9.21 5.22 6.19
C ALA A 63 10.56 5.54 5.56
N LYS A 64 10.95 6.82 5.54
CA LYS A 64 12.24 7.27 4.99
C LYS A 64 13.42 6.58 5.66
N GLU A 65 13.36 6.41 6.98
CA GLU A 65 14.42 5.72 7.74
C GLU A 65 14.57 4.24 7.35
N ALA A 66 13.46 3.54 7.12
CA ALA A 66 13.50 2.15 6.71
C ALA A 66 14.06 2.00 5.29
N ALA A 67 13.68 2.90 4.37
CA ALA A 67 14.23 2.96 3.02
C ALA A 67 15.74 3.25 3.02
N ALA A 68 16.19 4.20 3.86
CA ALA A 68 17.61 4.51 4.03
C ALA A 68 18.40 3.30 4.53
N LYS A 69 17.89 2.58 5.54
CA LYS A 69 18.53 1.35 6.06
C LYS A 69 18.62 0.24 5.00
N ALA A 70 17.55 0.03 4.23
CA ALA A 70 17.54 -0.97 3.16
C ALA A 70 18.56 -0.63 2.05
N ALA A 71 18.68 0.63 1.66
CA ALA A 71 19.65 1.08 0.67
C ALA A 71 21.11 0.93 1.13
N LEU A 72 21.40 1.15 2.42
CA LEU A 72 22.70 0.90 3.01
C LEU A 72 23.05 -0.59 3.04
N ALA A 73 22.08 -1.45 3.41
CA ALA A 73 22.30 -2.90 3.46
C ALA A 73 22.59 -3.50 2.07
N GLY A 74 21.97 -2.98 1.00
CA GLY A 74 22.22 -3.43 -0.37
C GLY A 74 23.55 -2.98 -0.97
N LYS A 75 24.21 -1.94 -0.44
CA LYS A 75 25.53 -1.48 -0.88
C LYS A 75 26.70 -2.22 -0.21
N ALA A 76 26.42 -2.96 0.86
CA ALA A 76 27.40 -3.71 1.62
C ALA A 76 27.46 -5.20 1.25
N ALA A 77 26.70 -5.61 0.21
CA ALA A 77 26.60 -6.98 -0.29
C ALA A 77 27.33 -7.16 -1.63
#